data_AF-A0AAD5HAM1-F1
#
_entry.id   AF-A0AAD5HAM1-F1
#
_cell.length_a   1.000
_cell.length_b   1.000
_cell.length_c   1.000
_cell.angle_alpha   90.00
_cell.angle_beta   90.00
_cell.angle_gamma   90.00
#
_symmetry.space_group_name_H-M   'P 1'
#
loop_
_entity.id
_entity.type
_entity.pdbx_description
1 polymer ?
#
loop_
_entity_poly.entity_id
_entity_poly.type
_entity_poly.pdbx_seq_one_letter_code
_entity_poly.pdbx_strand_id
1 'polypeptide(L)'
;MSSVYHMLTDRLKSVKLPTPLAGLMSRQWSAYDLQYPFMAMFWIIDFSFVKFPPVYVCLLLMALLLGATAVPYVRRFVIPFLPIFTWLITYYTAQFIPVEMRPQHIFVNVLPTLERILYGNSLSDLISRHTHPVLDILAWIPYGVIHFSLPFAFSFAMWYFGPPGCLDVFASAFAYMNLAGVLTQFLFPCAAPWYENKYGNAPADYSIPGEPAGLARIDKILGLNLYGASFGASPMVFGAFPSLHSGCATTQMLFLVYLRPRLWPLAFGYTLWLWWSTMYLTHHYMIDLVGGSIYAFLAFFAAYPFLPTVRADARTRFDYLGITKVTFRNAFGSLESARPYILQERAEREKQRRLVNMEDDEEYLLGHMDKPEDALHAPGDDGEYVVMHAADEIDDTVKLRLRRADDSNTSSNTSSKPSSIIFSRPGSPSSHRSTPRSPRSPLSPSFASAKVVEPASHEMF
;
A
#
# COMPACT_ATOMS: atom_id res chain seq x y z
N MET A 1 9.11 -18.56 -57.59
CA MET A 1 8.72 -17.80 -56.39
C MET A 1 7.82 -18.60 -55.43
N SER A 2 6.78 -19.31 -55.91
CA SER A 2 5.88 -20.11 -55.06
C SER A 2 6.58 -21.24 -54.25
N SER A 3 7.54 -21.95 -54.86
CA SER A 3 8.27 -23.05 -54.19
C SER A 3 9.19 -22.59 -53.04
N VAL A 4 9.80 -21.41 -53.15
CA VAL A 4 10.64 -20.83 -52.07
C VAL A 4 9.76 -20.32 -50.93
N TYR A 5 8.58 -19.76 -51.23
CA TYR A 5 7.61 -19.32 -50.24
C TYR A 5 7.04 -20.49 -49.42
N HIS A 6 6.71 -21.60 -50.08
CA HIS A 6 6.30 -22.84 -49.41
C HIS A 6 7.42 -23.47 -48.58
N MET A 7 8.66 -23.49 -49.10
CA MET A 7 9.81 -24.03 -48.35
C MET A 7 10.17 -23.17 -47.13
N LEU A 8 10.02 -21.85 -47.19
CA LEU A 8 10.24 -20.94 -46.06
C LEU A 8 9.12 -21.03 -45.01
N THR A 9 7.86 -21.18 -45.45
CA THR A 9 6.72 -21.34 -44.53
C THR A 9 6.72 -22.70 -43.82
N ASP A 10 7.15 -23.77 -44.48
CA ASP A 10 7.31 -25.09 -43.84
C ASP A 10 8.55 -25.16 -42.92
N ARG A 11 9.63 -24.43 -43.23
CA ARG A 11 10.76 -24.25 -42.29
C ARG A 11 10.38 -23.43 -41.07
N LEU A 12 9.54 -22.39 -41.21
CA LEU A 12 9.06 -21.59 -40.07
C LEU A 12 8.11 -22.39 -39.16
N LYS A 13 7.27 -23.26 -39.73
CA LYS A 13 6.39 -24.17 -38.95
C LYS A 13 7.13 -25.30 -38.25
N SER A 14 8.30 -25.70 -38.74
CA SER A 14 9.13 -26.76 -38.15
C SER A 14 10.15 -26.24 -37.13
N VAL A 15 10.24 -24.93 -36.90
CA VAL A 15 10.94 -24.38 -35.74
C VAL A 15 10.11 -24.73 -34.50
N LYS A 16 10.53 -25.78 -33.78
CA LYS A 16 10.10 -25.99 -32.40
C LYS A 16 10.54 -24.77 -31.62
N LEU A 17 9.62 -23.83 -31.42
CA LEU A 17 9.82 -22.70 -30.51
C LEU A 17 10.35 -23.26 -29.19
N PRO A 18 11.37 -22.63 -28.58
CA PRO A 18 11.81 -22.99 -27.25
C PRO A 18 10.58 -23.19 -26.35
N THR A 19 10.56 -24.29 -25.59
CA THR A 19 9.46 -24.72 -24.73
C THR A 19 8.79 -23.59 -23.90
N PRO A 20 9.50 -22.53 -23.45
CA PRO A 20 8.88 -21.37 -22.80
C PRO A 20 7.93 -20.54 -23.70
N LEU A 21 8.26 -20.35 -24.98
CA LEU A 21 7.50 -19.52 -25.91
C LEU A 21 6.21 -20.22 -26.38
N ALA A 22 6.29 -21.53 -26.63
CA ALA A 22 5.10 -22.34 -26.93
C ALA A 22 4.09 -22.37 -25.77
N GLY A 23 4.58 -22.31 -24.51
CA GLY A 23 3.75 -22.19 -23.31
C GLY A 23 3.08 -20.84 -23.14
N LEU A 24 3.66 -19.75 -23.67
CA LEU A 24 3.07 -18.41 -23.64
C LEU A 24 1.91 -18.28 -24.64
N MET A 25 2.05 -18.89 -25.82
CA MET A 25 1.02 -18.89 -26.87
C MET A 25 -0.19 -19.76 -26.54
N SER A 26 -0.03 -20.75 -25.67
CA SER A 26 -1.10 -21.64 -25.19
C SER A 26 -1.70 -21.20 -23.85
N ARG A 27 -1.24 -20.07 -23.30
CA ARG A 27 -1.69 -19.56 -22.00
C ARG A 27 -3.02 -18.82 -22.14
N GLN A 28 -3.99 -19.16 -21.29
CA GLN A 28 -5.18 -18.33 -21.11
C GLN A 28 -4.79 -17.09 -20.30
N TRP A 29 -4.95 -15.92 -20.91
CA TRP A 29 -4.65 -14.63 -20.29
C TRP A 29 -5.82 -14.18 -19.42
N SER A 30 -5.50 -13.57 -18.29
CA SER A 30 -6.45 -12.94 -17.37
C SER A 30 -6.18 -11.44 -17.27
N ALA A 31 -7.15 -10.65 -16.81
CA ALA A 31 -6.93 -9.23 -16.52
C ALA A 31 -5.78 -9.00 -15.52
N TYR A 32 -5.51 -9.96 -14.62
CA TYR A 32 -4.40 -9.90 -13.67
C TYR A 32 -3.03 -10.02 -14.31
N ASP A 33 -2.94 -10.51 -15.55
CA ASP A 33 -1.68 -10.54 -16.30
C ASP A 33 -1.25 -9.15 -16.79
N LEU A 34 -2.12 -8.13 -16.72
CA LEU A 34 -1.76 -6.73 -16.97
C LEU A 34 -0.69 -6.20 -16.01
N GLN A 35 -0.47 -6.88 -14.89
CA GLN A 35 0.60 -6.54 -13.96
C GLN A 35 2.00 -6.65 -14.59
N TYR A 36 2.22 -7.59 -15.52
CA TYR A 36 3.52 -7.81 -16.14
C TYR A 36 3.92 -6.68 -17.10
N PRO A 37 3.09 -6.25 -18.07
CA PRO A 37 3.40 -5.07 -18.86
C PRO A 37 3.47 -3.80 -18.01
N PHE A 38 2.69 -3.68 -16.94
CA PHE A 38 2.81 -2.59 -15.96
C PHE A 38 4.19 -2.56 -15.29
N MET A 39 4.67 -3.69 -14.77
CA MET A 39 6.03 -3.79 -14.20
C MET A 39 7.12 -3.54 -15.24
N ALA A 40 6.95 -4.04 -16.47
CA ALA A 40 7.90 -3.82 -17.56
C ALA A 40 8.01 -2.34 -17.93
N MET A 41 6.88 -1.61 -17.95
CA MET A 41 6.87 -0.16 -18.13
C MET A 41 7.72 0.54 -17.07
N PHE A 42 7.55 0.19 -15.78
CA PHE A 42 8.39 0.74 -14.71
C PHE A 42 9.86 0.45 -14.92
N TRP A 43 10.23 -0.79 -15.23
CA TRP A 43 11.64 -1.14 -15.45
C TRP A 43 12.27 -0.41 -16.64
N ILE A 44 11.50 -0.16 -17.71
CA ILE A 44 11.96 0.64 -18.85
C ILE A 44 12.23 2.09 -18.42
N ILE A 45 11.29 2.68 -17.67
CA ILE A 45 11.45 4.03 -17.12
C ILE A 45 12.67 4.06 -16.19
N ASP A 46 12.76 3.13 -15.24
CA ASP A 46 13.85 3.07 -14.26
C ASP A 46 15.22 2.91 -14.93
N PHE A 47 15.30 2.05 -15.95
CA PHE A 47 16.52 1.84 -16.73
C PHE A 47 16.97 3.12 -17.46
N SER A 48 16.05 4.01 -17.83
CA SER A 48 16.41 5.28 -18.47
C SER A 48 17.09 6.28 -17.52
N PHE A 49 16.88 6.15 -16.21
CA PHE A 49 17.40 7.07 -15.20
C PHE A 49 18.59 6.51 -14.41
N VAL A 50 18.69 5.19 -14.26
CA VAL A 50 19.74 4.57 -13.43
C VAL A 50 21.14 4.92 -13.95
N LYS A 51 22.00 5.45 -13.06
CA LYS A 51 23.39 5.81 -13.39
C LYS A 51 24.42 4.84 -12.84
N PHE A 52 24.07 4.13 -11.77
CA PHE A 52 24.91 3.13 -11.14
C PHE A 52 24.05 1.94 -10.70
N PRO A 53 24.45 0.68 -10.96
CA PRO A 53 25.67 0.25 -11.65
C PRO A 53 25.67 0.60 -13.16
N PRO A 54 26.82 0.48 -13.87
CA PRO A 54 26.91 0.78 -15.30
C PRO A 54 25.91 -0.02 -16.16
N VAL A 55 25.51 0.55 -17.30
CA VAL A 55 24.47 0.00 -18.19
C VAL A 55 24.68 -1.49 -18.54
N TYR A 56 25.92 -1.92 -18.82
CA TYR A 56 26.21 -3.32 -19.14
C TYR A 56 25.95 -4.28 -17.96
N VAL A 57 26.13 -3.81 -16.71
CA VAL A 57 25.77 -4.58 -15.50
C VAL A 57 24.25 -4.66 -15.39
N CYS A 58 23.54 -3.56 -15.62
CA CYS A 58 22.07 -3.55 -15.63
C CYS A 58 21.51 -4.51 -16.67
N LEU A 59 22.07 -4.52 -17.89
CA LEU A 59 21.70 -5.46 -18.96
C LEU A 59 22.00 -6.91 -18.57
N LEU A 60 23.15 -7.18 -17.93
CA LEU A 60 23.48 -8.51 -17.41
C LEU A 60 22.47 -8.95 -16.36
N LEU A 61 22.13 -8.09 -15.39
CA LEU A 61 21.15 -8.39 -14.34
C LEU A 61 19.76 -8.65 -14.93
N MET A 62 19.34 -7.87 -15.93
CA MET A 62 18.08 -8.10 -16.65
C MET A 62 18.10 -9.43 -17.40
N ALA A 63 19.19 -9.75 -18.09
CA ALA A 63 19.36 -11.04 -18.78
C ALA A 63 19.34 -12.22 -17.80
N LEU A 64 19.99 -12.08 -16.63
CA LEU A 64 19.96 -13.07 -15.55
C LEU A 64 18.55 -13.23 -14.97
N LEU A 65 17.82 -12.13 -14.76
CA LEU A 65 16.44 -12.16 -14.28
C LEU A 65 15.51 -12.86 -15.27
N LEU A 66 15.61 -12.53 -16.56
CA LEU A 66 14.87 -13.19 -17.63
C LEU A 66 15.25 -14.68 -17.74
N GLY A 67 16.55 -15.01 -17.71
CA GLY A 67 17.04 -16.38 -17.70
C GLY A 67 16.55 -17.18 -16.48
N ALA A 68 16.43 -16.54 -15.32
CA ALA A 68 15.91 -17.15 -14.10
C ALA A 68 14.42 -17.53 -14.23
N THR A 69 13.64 -16.81 -15.06
CA THR A 69 12.25 -17.21 -15.37
C THR A 69 12.15 -18.45 -16.27
N ALA A 70 13.21 -18.80 -17.00
CA ALA A 70 13.25 -19.98 -17.86
C ALA A 70 13.55 -21.27 -17.06
N VAL A 71 14.24 -21.16 -15.92
CA VAL A 71 14.57 -22.31 -15.06
C VAL A 71 13.35 -22.67 -14.18
N PRO A 72 12.73 -23.86 -14.33
CA PRO A 72 11.46 -24.20 -13.67
C PRO A 72 11.46 -24.08 -12.14
N TYR A 73 12.59 -24.37 -11.50
CA TYR A 73 12.72 -24.27 -10.05
C TYR A 73 12.89 -22.80 -9.60
N VAL A 74 13.76 -22.05 -10.27
CA VAL A 74 14.08 -20.66 -9.91
C VAL A 74 12.90 -19.72 -10.20
N ARG A 75 12.19 -19.92 -11.31
CA ARG A 75 11.05 -19.07 -11.68
C ARG A 75 9.93 -19.05 -10.64
N ARG A 76 9.81 -20.10 -9.83
CA ARG A 76 8.79 -20.20 -8.76
C ARG A 76 9.06 -19.21 -7.62
N PHE A 77 10.31 -18.79 -7.46
CA PHE A 77 10.70 -17.74 -6.52
C PHE A 77 10.73 -16.39 -7.21
N VAL A 78 11.28 -16.32 -8.42
CA VAL A 78 11.48 -15.05 -9.14
C VAL A 78 10.16 -14.40 -9.54
N ILE A 79 9.19 -15.17 -10.05
CA ILE A 79 7.91 -14.59 -10.52
C ILE A 79 7.14 -13.90 -9.38
N PRO A 80 6.92 -14.53 -8.20
CA PRO A 80 6.30 -13.85 -7.06
C PRO A 80 7.10 -12.65 -6.53
N PHE A 81 8.42 -12.62 -6.76
CA PHE A 81 9.28 -11.51 -6.36
C PHE A 81 9.34 -10.35 -7.35
N LEU A 82 8.81 -10.49 -8.57
CA LEU A 82 8.88 -9.40 -9.56
C LEU A 82 8.29 -8.08 -9.06
N PRO A 83 7.13 -8.04 -8.39
CA PRO A 83 6.60 -6.80 -7.83
C PRO A 83 7.56 -6.15 -6.82
N ILE A 84 8.24 -6.96 -5.99
CA ILE A 84 9.22 -6.48 -5.01
C ILE A 84 10.43 -5.88 -5.74
N PHE A 85 10.93 -6.53 -6.80
CA PHE A 85 11.99 -5.98 -7.62
C PHE A 85 11.59 -4.66 -8.26
N THR A 86 10.38 -4.56 -8.82
CA THR A 86 9.85 -3.31 -9.35
C THR A 86 9.87 -2.21 -8.30
N TRP A 87 9.30 -2.43 -7.12
CA TRP A 87 9.34 -1.43 -6.05
C TRP A 87 10.77 -1.01 -5.67
N LEU A 88 11.66 -1.97 -5.39
CA LEU A 88 13.02 -1.68 -4.94
C LEU A 88 13.83 -0.93 -6.01
N ILE A 89 13.71 -1.33 -7.28
CA ILE A 89 14.39 -0.68 -8.39
C ILE A 89 13.85 0.73 -8.59
N THR A 90 12.53 0.93 -8.56
CA THR A 90 11.91 2.25 -8.69
C THR A 90 12.32 3.18 -7.53
N TYR A 91 12.29 2.68 -6.29
CA TYR A 91 12.75 3.44 -5.12
C TYR A 91 14.21 3.86 -5.23
N TYR A 92 15.09 2.92 -5.58
CA TYR A 92 16.51 3.20 -5.78
C TYR A 92 16.73 4.21 -6.92
N THR A 93 15.97 4.09 -8.01
CA THR A 93 16.12 4.94 -9.18
C THR A 93 15.70 6.39 -8.94
N ALA A 94 14.80 6.63 -7.98
CA ALA A 94 14.34 7.98 -7.62
C ALA A 94 15.49 8.96 -7.34
N GLN A 95 16.62 8.49 -6.83
CA GLN A 95 17.79 9.34 -6.55
C GLN A 95 18.43 9.93 -7.82
N PHE A 96 18.31 9.25 -8.97
CA PHE A 96 18.95 9.66 -10.22
C PHE A 96 18.07 10.58 -11.08
N ILE A 97 16.79 10.71 -10.74
CA ILE A 97 15.85 11.56 -11.47
C ILE A 97 16.29 13.03 -11.32
N PRO A 98 16.54 13.76 -12.43
CA PRO A 98 16.99 15.14 -12.39
C PRO A 98 16.01 16.07 -11.68
N VAL A 99 16.53 17.10 -11.01
CA VAL A 99 15.72 18.03 -10.18
C VAL A 99 14.67 18.77 -11.02
N GLU A 100 15.01 19.13 -12.25
CA GLU A 100 14.14 19.76 -13.24
C GLU A 100 12.92 18.91 -13.62
N MET A 101 12.97 17.59 -13.43
CA MET A 101 11.85 16.67 -13.66
C MET A 101 11.04 16.38 -12.39
N ARG A 102 11.51 16.79 -11.21
CA ARG A 102 10.80 16.61 -9.95
C ARG A 102 9.74 17.69 -9.76
N PRO A 103 8.71 17.46 -8.94
CA PRO A 103 7.77 18.52 -8.59
C PRO A 103 8.50 19.71 -7.97
N GLN A 104 8.25 20.91 -8.52
CA GLN A 104 8.94 22.14 -8.12
C GLN A 104 8.55 22.61 -6.72
N HIS A 105 7.37 22.22 -6.25
CA HIS A 105 6.87 22.58 -4.93
C HIS A 105 6.99 21.41 -3.96
N ILE A 106 7.67 21.66 -2.83
CA ILE A 106 7.77 20.72 -1.70
C ILE A 106 6.86 21.21 -0.58
N PHE A 107 5.95 20.34 -0.13
CA PHE A 107 4.96 20.65 0.88
C PHE A 107 5.57 20.52 2.28
N VAL A 108 6.01 21.65 2.84
CA VAL A 108 6.58 21.71 4.20
C VAL A 108 5.51 21.86 5.29
N ASN A 109 4.33 22.38 4.94
CA ASN A 109 3.29 22.77 5.91
C ASN A 109 2.04 21.89 5.86
N VAL A 110 1.81 21.09 4.81
CA VAL A 110 0.57 20.30 4.66
C VAL A 110 0.41 19.29 5.79
N LEU A 111 1.39 18.42 6.01
CA LEU A 111 1.33 17.41 7.05
C LEU A 111 1.20 17.98 8.47
N PRO A 112 2.05 18.94 8.91
CA PRO A 112 1.91 19.49 10.26
C PRO A 112 0.60 20.29 10.43
N THR A 113 0.08 20.92 9.37
CA THR A 113 -1.23 21.59 9.43
C THR A 113 -2.36 20.58 9.58
N LEU A 114 -2.36 19.50 8.78
CA LEU A 114 -3.36 18.44 8.89
C LEU A 114 -3.32 17.76 10.26
N GLU A 115 -2.13 17.52 10.81
CA GLU A 115 -1.98 16.97 12.16
C GLU A 115 -2.61 17.88 13.23
N ARG A 116 -2.31 19.19 13.18
CA ARG A 116 -2.88 20.16 14.12
C ARG A 116 -4.41 20.26 14.00
N ILE A 117 -4.95 20.22 12.79
CA ILE A 117 -6.40 20.28 12.55
C ILE A 117 -7.09 19.01 13.05
N LEU A 118 -6.56 17.82 12.73
CA LEU A 118 -7.21 16.55 13.00
C LEU A 118 -7.06 16.11 14.46
N TYR A 119 -5.92 16.39 15.09
CA TYR A 119 -5.61 15.91 16.44
C TYR A 119 -5.54 17.04 17.50
N GLY A 120 -5.81 18.28 17.10
CA GLY A 120 -5.85 19.45 17.98
C GLY A 120 -4.48 19.96 18.46
N ASN A 121 -3.39 19.26 18.12
CA ASN A 121 -2.01 19.67 18.42
C ASN A 121 -1.01 18.95 17.48
N SER A 122 0.27 19.31 17.52
CA SER A 122 1.34 18.53 16.90
C SER A 122 1.71 17.36 17.83
N LEU A 123 1.21 16.16 17.53
CA LEU A 123 1.49 14.93 18.28
C LEU A 123 2.96 14.54 18.16
N SER A 124 3.51 14.66 16.96
CA SER A 124 4.92 14.41 16.66
C SER A 124 5.86 15.28 17.50
N ASP A 125 5.58 16.58 17.59
CA ASP A 125 6.31 17.52 18.45
C ASP A 125 6.09 17.21 19.94
N LEU A 126 4.84 16.95 20.37
CA LEU A 126 4.55 16.61 21.77
C LEU A 126 5.34 15.37 22.25
N ILE A 127 5.40 14.33 21.44
CA ILE A 127 6.10 13.07 21.74
C ILE A 127 7.63 13.27 21.69
N SER A 128 8.14 14.05 20.75
CA SER A 128 9.58 14.21 20.54
C SER A 128 10.25 15.24 21.46
N ARG A 129 9.49 16.10 22.16
CA ARG A 129 10.03 17.09 23.12
C ARG A 129 10.77 16.47 24.30
N HIS A 130 10.33 15.31 24.80
CA HIS A 130 10.88 14.68 25.99
C HIS A 130 11.71 13.45 25.59
N THR A 131 12.99 13.69 25.30
CA THR A 131 13.90 12.62 24.89
C THR A 131 14.66 12.05 26.09
N HIS A 132 14.93 10.74 26.05
CA HIS A 132 15.70 10.04 27.07
C HIS A 132 16.43 8.84 26.45
N PRO A 133 17.68 8.51 26.86
CA PRO A 133 18.44 7.41 26.24
C PRO A 133 17.71 6.05 26.22
N VAL A 134 16.94 5.75 27.27
CA VAL A 134 16.11 4.53 27.31
C VAL A 134 15.00 4.57 26.26
N LEU A 135 14.33 5.71 26.09
CA LEU A 135 13.30 5.88 25.08
C LEU A 135 13.89 5.87 23.67
N ASP A 136 15.10 6.41 23.49
CA ASP A 136 15.86 6.31 22.25
C ASP A 136 16.09 4.85 21.86
N ILE A 137 16.59 4.02 22.78
CA ILE A 137 16.78 2.58 22.53
C ILE A 137 15.44 1.88 22.25
N LEU A 138 14.39 2.18 23.01
CA LEU A 138 13.06 1.60 22.79
C LEU A 138 12.45 1.98 21.45
N ALA A 139 12.71 3.19 20.94
CA ALA A 139 12.27 3.62 19.61
C ALA A 139 13.14 3.01 18.51
N TRP A 140 14.43 2.86 18.79
CA TRP A 140 15.41 2.30 17.86
C TRP A 140 15.20 0.81 17.59
N ILE A 141 14.68 0.03 18.52
CA ILE A 141 14.43 -1.41 18.28
C ILE A 141 13.46 -1.63 17.09
N PRO A 142 12.22 -1.11 17.10
CA PRO A 142 11.30 -1.30 15.98
C PRO A 142 11.77 -0.53 14.73
N TYR A 143 12.24 0.71 14.88
CA TYR A 143 12.54 1.59 13.75
C TYR A 143 13.97 1.47 13.20
N GLY A 144 14.95 1.06 13.98
CA GLY A 144 16.33 0.90 13.54
C GLY A 144 16.69 -0.51 13.12
N VAL A 145 15.96 -1.53 13.60
CA VAL A 145 16.34 -2.95 13.46
C VAL A 145 15.19 -3.83 12.96
N ILE A 146 14.06 -3.87 13.67
CA ILE A 146 13.01 -4.85 13.40
C ILE A 146 12.36 -4.57 12.05
N HIS A 147 12.04 -3.33 11.69
CA HIS A 147 11.32 -3.07 10.43
C HIS A 147 12.12 -3.50 9.17
N PHE A 148 13.45 -3.54 9.23
CA PHE A 148 14.30 -4.04 8.14
C PHE A 148 14.29 -5.57 8.03
N SER A 149 14.34 -6.26 9.18
CA SER A 149 14.47 -7.71 9.25
C SER A 149 13.14 -8.46 9.26
N LEU A 150 12.09 -7.84 9.80
CA LEU A 150 10.77 -8.42 9.97
C LEU A 150 10.12 -8.86 8.66
N PRO A 151 10.18 -8.13 7.52
CA PRO A 151 9.64 -8.62 6.25
C PRO A 151 10.19 -9.98 5.85
N PHE A 152 11.49 -10.23 6.07
CA PHE A 152 12.14 -11.49 5.73
C PHE A 152 11.76 -12.61 6.71
N ALA A 153 11.82 -12.34 8.02
CA ALA A 153 11.41 -13.29 9.05
C ALA A 153 9.93 -13.68 8.90
N PHE A 154 9.08 -12.69 8.62
CA PHE A 154 7.65 -12.88 8.40
C PHE A 154 7.37 -13.66 7.11
N SER A 155 8.11 -13.39 6.03
CA SER A 155 8.04 -14.17 4.79
C SER A 155 8.38 -15.64 5.01
N PHE A 156 9.44 -15.93 5.76
CA PHE A 156 9.79 -17.29 6.15
C PHE A 156 8.71 -17.94 7.02
N ALA A 157 8.18 -17.21 8.01
CA ALA A 157 7.11 -17.69 8.87
C ALA A 157 5.84 -18.03 8.06
N MET A 158 5.43 -17.18 7.11
CA MET A 158 4.29 -17.49 6.24
C MET A 158 4.56 -18.65 5.30
N TRP A 159 5.79 -18.78 4.78
CA TRP A 159 6.15 -19.95 3.97
C TRP A 159 5.99 -21.24 4.77
N TYR A 160 6.42 -21.26 6.03
CA TYR A 160 6.45 -22.46 6.86
C TYR A 160 5.11 -22.77 7.56
N PHE A 161 4.49 -21.76 8.18
CA PHE A 161 3.25 -21.92 8.98
C PHE A 161 1.98 -21.60 8.18
N GLY A 162 2.11 -20.93 7.04
CA GLY A 162 0.97 -20.54 6.22
C GLY A 162 0.59 -21.56 5.14
N PRO A 163 -0.65 -21.49 4.64
CA PRO A 163 -1.07 -22.21 3.45
C PRO A 163 -0.19 -21.90 2.23
N PRO A 164 0.06 -22.87 1.34
CA PRO A 164 0.75 -22.62 0.08
C PRO A 164 0.09 -21.50 -0.73
N GLY A 165 0.90 -20.57 -1.26
CA GLY A 165 0.43 -19.40 -2.01
C GLY A 165 0.21 -18.14 -1.19
N CYS A 166 0.11 -18.22 0.14
CA CYS A 166 -0.08 -17.03 0.99
C CYS A 166 1.09 -16.05 0.90
N LEU A 167 2.33 -16.58 0.91
CA LEU A 167 3.54 -15.77 0.74
C LEU A 167 3.54 -14.98 -0.57
N ASP A 168 3.10 -15.59 -1.68
CA ASP A 168 3.09 -14.94 -3.00
C ASP A 168 2.12 -13.74 -3.01
N VAL A 169 0.98 -13.90 -2.36
CA VAL A 169 -0.04 -12.86 -2.19
C VAL A 169 0.47 -11.74 -1.27
N PHE A 170 1.15 -12.11 -0.17
CA PHE A 170 1.81 -11.14 0.70
C PHE A 170 2.86 -10.33 -0.04
N ALA A 171 3.78 -10.99 -0.75
CA ALA A 171 4.85 -10.32 -1.48
C ALA A 171 4.29 -9.33 -2.51
N SER A 172 3.21 -9.72 -3.21
CA SER A 172 2.52 -8.85 -4.16
C SER A 172 1.85 -7.66 -3.46
N ALA A 173 1.07 -7.88 -2.40
CA ALA A 173 0.40 -6.81 -1.66
C ALA A 173 1.40 -5.82 -1.04
N PHE A 174 2.46 -6.36 -0.44
CA PHE A 174 3.56 -5.58 0.16
C PHE A 174 4.28 -4.75 -0.90
N ALA A 175 4.60 -5.34 -2.05
CA ALA A 175 5.24 -4.64 -3.15
C ALA A 175 4.39 -3.51 -3.74
N TYR A 176 3.12 -3.78 -4.08
CA TYR A 176 2.26 -2.77 -4.70
C TYR A 176 1.89 -1.65 -3.74
N MET A 177 1.72 -1.96 -2.44
CA MET A 177 1.57 -0.93 -1.40
C MET A 177 2.78 0.00 -1.37
N ASN A 178 3.98 -0.57 -1.34
CA ASN A 178 5.20 0.22 -1.31
C ASN A 178 5.46 0.98 -2.61
N LEU A 179 5.24 0.35 -3.78
CA LEU A 179 5.34 1.02 -5.07
C LEU A 179 4.39 2.21 -5.15
N ALA A 180 3.12 2.03 -4.76
CA ALA A 180 2.16 3.12 -4.71
C ALA A 180 2.63 4.24 -3.77
N GLY A 181 3.12 3.90 -2.58
CA GLY A 181 3.64 4.90 -1.65
C GLY A 181 4.86 5.66 -2.18
N VAL A 182 5.81 4.98 -2.85
CA VAL A 182 6.97 5.63 -3.51
C VAL A 182 6.51 6.59 -4.60
N LEU A 183 5.53 6.20 -5.42
CA LEU A 183 4.99 7.07 -6.46
C LEU A 183 4.30 8.30 -5.85
N THR A 184 3.56 8.14 -4.75
CA THR A 184 2.98 9.27 -4.02
C THR A 184 4.05 10.18 -3.44
N GLN A 185 5.08 9.63 -2.80
CA GLN A 185 6.19 10.42 -2.25
C GLN A 185 6.92 11.21 -3.33
N PHE A 186 7.06 10.65 -4.53
CA PHE A 186 7.65 11.33 -5.66
C PHE A 186 6.75 12.45 -6.22
N LEU A 187 5.46 12.18 -6.41
CA LEU A 187 4.50 13.14 -6.99
C LEU A 187 4.03 14.22 -6.00
N PHE A 188 4.10 13.93 -4.71
CA PHE A 188 3.62 14.77 -3.62
C PHE A 188 4.68 14.86 -2.51
N PRO A 189 5.84 15.50 -2.78
CA PRO A 189 6.94 15.56 -1.84
C PRO A 189 6.54 16.37 -0.61
N CYS A 190 6.60 15.73 0.56
CA CYS A 190 6.24 16.31 1.84
C CYS A 190 7.41 16.22 2.82
N ALA A 191 7.64 17.30 3.56
CA ALA A 191 8.66 17.31 4.60
C ALA A 191 8.20 16.56 5.86
N ALA A 192 9.14 15.88 6.50
CA ALA A 192 8.95 15.20 7.78
C ALA A 192 9.19 16.16 8.97
N PRO A 193 8.84 15.77 10.23
CA PRO A 193 8.96 16.65 11.39
C PRO A 193 10.37 17.21 11.65
N TRP A 194 11.42 16.44 11.34
CA TRP A 194 12.81 16.92 11.47
C TRP A 194 13.08 18.20 10.69
N TYR A 195 12.40 18.39 9.54
CA TYR A 195 12.54 19.58 8.72
C TYR A 195 11.93 20.80 9.42
N GLU A 196 10.69 20.67 9.90
CA GLU A 196 10.02 21.74 10.65
C GLU A 196 10.82 22.13 11.91
N ASN A 197 11.39 21.14 12.61
CA ASN A 197 12.21 21.38 13.79
C ASN A 197 13.49 22.18 13.50
N LYS A 198 14.07 22.05 12.30
CA LYS A 198 15.35 22.67 11.92
C LYS A 198 15.17 23.98 11.12
N TYR A 199 14.17 24.03 10.26
CA TYR A 199 13.96 25.11 9.28
C TYR A 199 12.63 25.83 9.46
N GLY A 200 11.76 25.37 10.36
CA GLY A 200 10.40 25.89 10.51
C GLY A 200 9.58 25.67 9.24
N ASN A 201 8.83 26.70 8.84
CA ASN A 201 8.02 26.70 7.61
C ASN A 201 8.77 27.29 6.40
N ALA A 202 10.10 27.38 6.46
CA ALA A 202 10.87 27.90 5.34
C ALA A 202 10.69 27.01 4.10
N PRO A 203 10.52 27.59 2.89
CA PRO A 203 10.43 26.82 1.66
C PRO A 203 11.62 25.88 1.50
N ALA A 204 11.34 24.63 1.14
CA ALA A 204 12.36 23.62 0.90
C ALA A 204 12.74 23.53 -0.59
N ASP A 205 13.96 23.08 -0.85
CA ASP A 205 14.43 22.70 -2.18
C ASP A 205 15.24 21.40 -2.13
N TYR A 206 15.56 20.83 -3.30
CA TYR A 206 16.26 19.56 -3.41
C TYR A 206 17.78 19.64 -3.14
N SER A 207 18.33 20.80 -2.76
CA SER A 207 19.72 20.90 -2.27
C SER A 207 19.86 20.44 -0.82
N ILE A 208 18.74 20.34 -0.10
CA ILE A 208 18.71 19.94 1.31
C ILE A 208 18.97 18.42 1.41
N PRO A 209 20.03 17.99 2.11
CA PRO A 209 20.34 16.57 2.26
C PRO A 209 19.37 15.89 3.23
N GLY A 210 19.31 14.56 3.17
CA GLY A 210 18.58 13.78 4.16
C GLY A 210 19.21 13.89 5.55
N GLU A 211 18.38 13.81 6.59
CA GLU A 211 18.76 14.06 7.97
C GLU A 211 18.42 12.83 8.83
N PRO A 212 19.38 12.28 9.62
CA PRO A 212 19.12 11.16 10.55
C PRO A 212 18.17 11.52 11.70
N ALA A 213 17.93 12.81 11.93
CA ALA A 213 16.97 13.31 12.91
C ALA A 213 17.20 12.71 14.31
N GLY A 214 16.17 12.14 14.95
CA GLY A 214 16.30 11.54 16.27
C GLY A 214 17.27 10.35 16.32
N LEU A 215 17.55 9.67 15.20
CA LEU A 215 18.49 8.55 15.14
C LEU A 215 19.95 9.00 15.35
N ALA A 216 20.27 10.28 15.16
CA ALA A 216 21.59 10.81 15.50
C ALA A 216 21.93 10.62 16.99
N ARG A 217 20.91 10.49 17.87
CA ARG A 217 21.13 10.15 19.28
C ARG A 217 21.57 8.69 19.46
N ILE A 218 21.11 7.78 18.62
CA ILE A 218 21.55 6.37 18.63
C ILE A 218 22.99 6.24 18.17
N ASP A 219 23.38 6.94 17.11
CA ASP A 219 24.76 7.01 16.66
C ASP A 219 25.69 7.45 17.82
N LYS A 220 25.29 8.46 18.59
CA LYS A 220 26.01 8.90 19.81
C LYS A 220 26.05 7.85 20.92
N ILE A 221 24.94 7.16 21.17
CA ILE A 221 24.86 6.11 22.21
C ILE A 221 25.78 4.93 21.86
N LEU A 222 25.82 4.54 20.58
CA LEU A 222 26.61 3.40 20.10
C LEU A 222 28.07 3.76 19.78
N GLY A 223 28.39 5.05 19.65
CA GLY A 223 29.70 5.51 19.18
C GLY A 223 29.96 5.19 17.71
N LEU A 224 28.90 5.16 16.89
CA LEU A 224 28.95 4.83 15.46
C LEU A 224 28.43 5.99 14.60
N ASN A 225 28.59 5.91 13.29
CA ASN A 225 27.98 6.83 12.32
C ASN A 225 27.19 6.03 11.26
N LEU A 226 26.18 5.29 11.71
CA LEU A 226 25.39 4.42 10.85
C LEU A 226 24.29 5.21 10.15
N TYR A 227 23.57 6.04 10.91
CA TYR A 227 22.38 6.72 10.42
C TYR A 227 22.71 8.03 9.71
N GLY A 228 23.74 8.76 10.17
CA GLY A 228 24.24 9.94 9.46
C GLY A 228 24.59 9.64 7.99
N ALA A 229 25.34 8.56 7.73
CA ALA A 229 25.71 8.16 6.38
C ALA A 229 24.51 7.67 5.56
N SER A 230 23.63 6.87 6.16
CA SER A 230 22.51 6.22 5.46
C SER A 230 21.40 7.21 5.07
N PHE A 231 21.05 8.15 5.95
CA PHE A 231 20.03 9.17 5.68
C PHE A 231 20.54 10.26 4.73
N GLY A 232 21.82 10.62 4.80
CA GLY A 232 22.43 11.54 3.83
C GLY A 232 22.36 11.03 2.39
N ALA A 233 22.28 9.71 2.19
CA ALA A 233 22.15 9.05 0.88
C ALA A 233 20.71 8.67 0.50
N SER A 234 19.69 9.15 1.23
CA SER A 234 18.29 8.79 0.96
C SER A 234 17.85 9.19 -0.46
N PRO A 235 17.30 8.27 -1.26
CA PRO A 235 16.76 8.58 -2.59
C PRO A 235 15.64 9.63 -2.58
N MET A 236 14.91 9.76 -1.46
CA MET A 236 13.77 10.65 -1.32
C MET A 236 13.77 11.33 0.05
N VAL A 237 14.38 12.52 0.13
CA VAL A 237 14.46 13.35 1.34
C VAL A 237 13.07 13.82 1.81
N PHE A 238 12.23 14.26 0.88
CA PHE A 238 10.87 14.75 1.14
C PHE A 238 9.80 13.69 0.89
N GLY A 239 10.09 12.44 1.27
CA GLY A 239 9.19 11.31 1.12
C GLY A 239 8.35 11.01 2.37
N ALA A 240 7.89 12.01 3.13
CA ALA A 240 7.20 11.75 4.39
C ALA A 240 5.84 11.05 4.20
N PHE A 241 5.03 11.50 3.23
CA PHE A 241 3.68 10.99 3.00
C PHE A 241 3.57 10.12 1.74
N PRO A 242 2.90 8.95 1.81
CA PRO A 242 2.51 8.23 3.03
C PRO A 242 3.73 7.59 3.69
N SER A 243 3.63 7.24 4.97
CA SER A 243 4.70 6.50 5.65
C SER A 243 4.75 5.04 5.17
N LEU A 244 5.79 4.67 4.44
CA LEU A 244 6.05 3.27 4.07
C LEU A 244 6.31 2.38 5.29
N HIS A 245 6.92 2.89 6.37
CA HIS A 245 7.16 2.11 7.59
C HIS A 245 5.83 1.62 8.21
N SER A 246 4.89 2.53 8.41
CA SER A 246 3.51 2.22 8.78
C SER A 246 2.85 1.24 7.82
N GLY A 247 2.90 1.51 6.50
CA GLY A 247 2.31 0.62 5.51
C GLY A 247 2.84 -0.81 5.63
N CYS A 248 4.16 -0.97 5.73
CA CYS A 248 4.81 -2.27 5.88
C CYS A 248 4.37 -3.02 7.15
N ALA A 249 4.36 -2.34 8.30
CA ALA A 249 3.93 -2.94 9.57
C ALA A 249 2.44 -3.32 9.55
N THR A 250 1.60 -2.46 8.98
CA THR A 250 0.16 -2.71 8.84
C THR A 250 -0.12 -3.87 7.87
N THR A 251 0.58 -3.97 6.75
CA THR A 251 0.46 -5.14 5.86
C THR A 251 0.83 -6.43 6.59
N GLN A 252 1.95 -6.46 7.33
CA GLN A 252 2.33 -7.62 8.12
C GLN A 252 1.30 -7.96 9.20
N MET A 253 0.76 -6.95 9.88
CA MET A 253 -0.32 -7.11 10.86
C MET A 253 -1.55 -7.76 10.22
N LEU A 254 -2.02 -7.26 9.08
CA LEU A 254 -3.22 -7.79 8.40
C LEU A 254 -3.05 -9.25 7.99
N PHE A 255 -1.89 -9.61 7.43
CA PHE A 255 -1.59 -10.99 7.08
C PHE A 255 -1.44 -11.89 8.31
N LEU A 256 -0.85 -11.40 9.40
CA LEU A 256 -0.74 -12.16 10.65
C LEU A 256 -2.12 -12.42 11.26
N VAL A 257 -2.99 -11.41 11.28
CA VAL A 257 -4.37 -11.52 11.77
C VAL A 257 -5.19 -12.45 10.89
N TYR A 258 -5.01 -12.39 9.57
CA TYR A 258 -5.64 -13.33 8.63
C TYR A 258 -5.26 -14.78 8.93
N LEU A 259 -3.96 -15.04 9.11
CA LEU A 259 -3.45 -16.39 9.37
C LEU A 259 -3.80 -16.87 10.79
N ARG A 260 -3.69 -15.99 11.78
CA ARG A 260 -3.83 -16.29 13.22
C ARG A 260 -4.57 -15.14 13.92
N PRO A 261 -5.91 -15.10 13.87
CA PRO A 261 -6.71 -13.99 14.42
C PRO A 261 -6.43 -13.69 15.90
N ARG A 262 -6.07 -14.70 16.70
CA ARG A 262 -5.74 -14.53 18.13
C ARG A 262 -4.48 -13.70 18.39
N LEU A 263 -3.61 -13.52 17.39
CA LEU A 263 -2.37 -12.73 17.52
C LEU A 263 -2.57 -11.24 17.20
N TRP A 264 -3.81 -10.80 16.97
CA TRP A 264 -4.11 -9.39 16.69
C TRP A 264 -3.56 -8.40 17.73
N PRO A 265 -3.57 -8.66 19.06
CA PRO A 265 -3.06 -7.68 20.02
C PRO A 265 -1.56 -7.47 19.88
N LEU A 266 -0.81 -8.56 19.61
CA LEU A 266 0.63 -8.50 19.36
C LEU A 266 0.93 -7.74 18.07
N ALA A 267 0.21 -8.08 17.00
CA ALA A 267 0.38 -7.48 15.69
C ALA A 267 0.09 -5.97 15.71
N PHE A 268 -1.03 -5.59 16.34
CA PHE A 268 -1.44 -4.21 16.51
C PHE A 268 -0.49 -3.44 17.45
N GLY A 269 -0.08 -4.07 18.55
CA GLY A 269 0.89 -3.49 19.49
C GLY A 269 2.23 -3.17 18.83
N TYR A 270 2.73 -4.04 17.95
CA TYR A 270 3.94 -3.77 17.16
C TYR A 270 3.75 -2.58 16.22
N THR A 271 2.63 -2.53 15.48
CA THR A 271 2.35 -1.40 14.56
C THR A 271 2.33 -0.07 15.32
N LEU A 272 1.64 0.00 16.47
CA LEU A 272 1.61 1.20 17.31
C LEU A 272 2.98 1.54 17.90
N TRP A 273 3.78 0.53 18.28
CA TRP A 273 5.13 0.76 18.78
C TRP A 273 6.03 1.36 17.70
N LEU A 274 5.95 0.87 16.45
CA LEU A 274 6.66 1.45 15.32
C LEU A 274 6.20 2.88 15.03
N TRP A 275 4.89 3.14 15.05
CA TRP A 275 4.31 4.48 14.87
C TRP A 275 4.83 5.48 15.89
N TRP A 276 4.78 5.11 17.17
CA TRP A 276 5.35 5.91 18.23
C TRP A 276 6.84 6.18 17.99
N SER A 277 7.59 5.15 17.58
CA SER A 277 9.03 5.25 17.35
C SER A 277 9.39 6.24 16.23
N THR A 278 8.67 6.21 15.11
CA THR A 278 8.92 7.13 13.99
C THR A 278 8.57 8.58 14.33
N MET A 279 7.52 8.81 15.13
CA MET A 279 7.18 10.15 15.62
C MET A 279 8.19 10.64 16.66
N TYR A 280 8.55 9.80 17.63
CA TYR A 280 9.53 10.11 18.68
C TYR A 280 10.93 10.41 18.09
N LEU A 281 11.30 9.73 17.01
CA LEU A 281 12.54 9.99 16.26
C LEU A 281 12.38 11.04 15.16
N THR A 282 11.22 11.73 15.09
CA THR A 282 10.92 12.88 14.22
C THR A 282 10.98 12.61 12.71
N HIS A 283 10.73 11.37 12.30
CA HIS A 283 10.71 10.95 10.89
C HIS A 283 9.32 11.00 10.26
N HIS A 284 8.26 10.91 11.07
CA HIS A 284 6.89 10.93 10.58
C HIS A 284 5.97 11.71 11.51
N TYR A 285 4.95 12.29 10.90
CA TYR A 285 3.77 12.80 11.58
C TYR A 285 2.85 11.61 11.95
N MET A 286 1.68 11.85 12.53
CA MET A 286 0.65 10.82 12.68
C MET A 286 -0.14 10.63 11.38
N ILE A 287 -0.36 11.71 10.62
CA ILE A 287 -1.23 11.69 9.43
C ILE A 287 -0.66 10.86 8.28
N ASP A 288 0.65 10.91 8.07
CA ASP A 288 1.39 10.06 7.13
C ASP A 288 1.46 8.59 7.60
N LEU A 289 1.54 8.32 8.91
CA LEU A 289 1.38 6.96 9.45
C LEU A 289 -0.01 6.39 9.15
N VAL A 290 -1.07 7.16 9.38
CA VAL A 290 -2.44 6.78 9.01
C VAL A 290 -2.55 6.57 7.49
N GLY A 291 -1.99 7.47 6.69
CA GLY A 291 -1.93 7.33 5.23
C GLY A 291 -1.27 6.03 4.77
N GLY A 292 -0.14 5.65 5.39
CA GLY A 292 0.54 4.37 5.13
C GLY A 292 -0.35 3.16 5.46
N SER A 293 -1.05 3.20 6.58
CA SER A 293 -2.02 2.15 6.93
C SER A 293 -3.16 2.05 5.93
N ILE A 294 -3.70 3.17 5.45
CA ILE A 294 -4.75 3.17 4.42
C ILE A 294 -4.26 2.46 3.16
N TYR A 295 -3.04 2.76 2.69
CA TYR A 295 -2.43 2.08 1.54
C TYR A 295 -2.30 0.57 1.79
N ALA A 296 -1.89 0.16 3.00
CA ALA A 296 -1.79 -1.24 3.38
C ALA A 296 -3.15 -1.96 3.38
N PHE A 297 -4.21 -1.33 3.90
CA PHE A 297 -5.57 -1.88 3.84
C PHE A 297 -6.06 -2.04 2.41
N LEU A 298 -5.89 -1.00 1.56
CA LEU A 298 -6.29 -1.05 0.16
C LEU A 298 -5.57 -2.19 -0.58
N ALA A 299 -4.25 -2.31 -0.42
CA ALA A 299 -3.47 -3.39 -1.02
C ALA A 299 -3.87 -4.77 -0.49
N PHE A 300 -4.11 -4.91 0.82
CA PHE A 300 -4.58 -6.15 1.41
C PHE A 300 -5.94 -6.58 0.84
N PHE A 301 -6.92 -5.67 0.77
CA PHE A 301 -8.24 -6.00 0.24
C PHE A 301 -8.24 -6.26 -1.26
N ALA A 302 -7.40 -5.55 -2.03
CA ALA A 302 -7.18 -5.88 -3.44
C ALA A 302 -6.57 -7.27 -3.62
N ALA A 303 -5.70 -7.69 -2.70
CA ALA A 303 -5.05 -9.01 -2.70
C ALA A 303 -5.92 -10.13 -2.06
N TYR A 304 -6.94 -9.77 -1.27
CA TYR A 304 -7.76 -10.70 -0.50
C TYR A 304 -8.42 -11.82 -1.33
N PRO A 305 -8.93 -11.57 -2.56
CA PRO A 305 -9.49 -12.63 -3.40
C PRO A 305 -8.49 -13.76 -3.73
N PHE A 306 -7.19 -13.49 -3.67
CA PHE A 306 -6.13 -14.45 -3.99
C PHE A 306 -5.60 -15.20 -2.76
N LEU A 307 -5.99 -14.79 -1.55
CA LEU A 307 -5.51 -15.44 -0.32
C LEU A 307 -6.04 -16.87 -0.23
N PRO A 308 -5.18 -17.85 0.05
CA PRO A 308 -5.61 -19.23 0.29
C PRO A 308 -6.29 -19.36 1.66
N THR A 309 -7.26 -20.26 1.72
CA THR A 309 -8.08 -20.60 2.87
C THR A 309 -7.23 -21.18 3.98
N VAL A 310 -7.36 -20.62 5.18
CA VAL A 310 -6.69 -21.12 6.37
C VAL A 310 -7.49 -22.29 6.93
N ARG A 311 -6.84 -23.46 7.02
CA ARG A 311 -7.41 -24.68 7.58
C ARG A 311 -7.11 -24.77 9.07
N ALA A 312 -8.12 -25.10 9.87
CA ALA A 312 -7.96 -25.23 11.33
C ALA A 312 -7.15 -26.46 11.75
N ASP A 313 -7.18 -27.52 10.93
CA ASP A 313 -6.47 -28.78 11.14
C ASP A 313 -5.02 -28.75 10.65
N ALA A 314 -4.63 -27.75 9.85
CA ALA A 314 -3.28 -27.58 9.33
C ALA A 314 -2.49 -26.55 10.15
N ARG A 315 -1.35 -26.95 10.72
CA ARG A 315 -0.46 -26.06 11.50
C ARG A 315 0.71 -25.53 10.68
N THR A 316 1.12 -26.29 9.69
CA THR A 316 2.27 -26.01 8.83
C THR A 316 1.89 -26.19 7.37
N ARG A 317 2.68 -25.60 6.47
CA ARG A 317 2.60 -25.81 5.03
C ARG A 317 2.54 -27.28 4.65
N PHE A 318 3.25 -28.14 5.37
CA PHE A 318 3.35 -29.56 5.08
C PHE A 318 2.03 -30.29 5.31
N ASP A 319 1.21 -29.83 6.27
CA ASP A 319 -0.11 -30.40 6.54
C ASP A 319 -1.07 -30.14 5.37
N TYR A 320 -1.00 -28.95 4.75
CA TYR A 320 -1.75 -28.63 3.53
C TYR A 320 -1.36 -29.53 2.35
N LEU A 321 -0.11 -29.98 2.31
CA LEU A 321 0.45 -30.80 1.23
C LEU A 321 0.41 -32.31 1.53
N GLY A 322 -0.13 -32.72 2.68
CA GLY A 322 -0.15 -34.13 3.10
C GLY A 322 1.23 -34.73 3.38
N ILE A 323 2.23 -33.90 3.69
CA ILE A 323 3.60 -34.34 3.97
C ILE A 323 3.75 -34.65 5.45
N THR A 324 3.79 -35.93 5.81
CA THR A 324 3.81 -36.38 7.22
C THR A 324 5.19 -36.35 7.87
N LYS A 325 6.28 -36.46 7.09
CA LYS A 325 7.65 -36.41 7.59
C LYS A 325 8.42 -35.25 6.95
N VAL A 326 8.74 -34.26 7.77
CA VAL A 326 9.57 -33.11 7.35
C VAL A 326 11.02 -33.56 7.28
N THR A 327 11.52 -33.71 6.06
CA THR A 327 12.94 -33.91 5.75
C THR A 327 13.39 -32.77 4.85
N PHE A 328 14.70 -32.54 4.74
CA PHE A 328 15.23 -31.53 3.80
C PHE A 328 14.72 -31.75 2.38
N ARG A 329 14.71 -33.01 1.92
CA ARG A 329 14.18 -33.39 0.60
C ARG A 329 12.70 -33.02 0.42
N ASN A 330 11.86 -33.33 1.41
CA ASN A 330 10.43 -33.03 1.33
C ASN A 330 10.13 -31.54 1.51
N ALA A 331 10.94 -30.83 2.31
CA ALA A 331 10.86 -29.38 2.44
C ALA A 331 11.15 -28.68 1.10
N PHE A 332 12.20 -29.10 0.40
CA PHE A 332 12.49 -28.62 -0.96
C PHE A 332 11.43 -29.08 -1.97
N GLY A 333 10.96 -30.32 -1.88
CA GLY A 333 9.87 -30.86 -2.71
C GLY A 333 8.54 -30.11 -2.52
N SER A 334 8.29 -29.53 -1.34
CA SER A 334 7.08 -28.76 -1.04
C SER A 334 6.95 -27.47 -1.86
N LEU A 335 8.05 -26.99 -2.43
CA LEU A 335 8.05 -25.87 -3.37
C LEU A 335 7.49 -26.29 -4.74
N GLU A 336 7.61 -27.57 -5.08
CA GLU A 336 7.09 -28.13 -6.33
C GLU A 336 5.63 -28.53 -6.19
N SER A 337 5.29 -29.25 -5.12
CA SER A 337 3.95 -29.76 -4.88
C SER A 337 2.93 -28.68 -4.50
N ALA A 338 3.39 -27.49 -4.12
CA ALA A 338 2.51 -26.37 -3.79
C ALA A 338 1.72 -25.80 -4.97
N ARG A 339 2.26 -25.82 -6.19
CA ARG A 339 1.60 -25.17 -7.34
C ARG A 339 0.30 -25.88 -7.74
N PRO A 340 0.25 -27.21 -7.88
CA PRO A 340 -1.01 -27.93 -8.10
C PRO A 340 -2.05 -27.62 -7.02
N TYR A 341 -1.64 -27.63 -5.75
CA TYR A 341 -2.51 -27.28 -4.63
C TYR A 341 -3.13 -25.88 -4.79
N ILE A 342 -2.29 -24.86 -5.05
CA ILE A 342 -2.76 -23.46 -5.22
C ILE A 342 -3.77 -23.35 -6.37
N LEU A 343 -3.51 -24.02 -7.49
CA LEU A 343 -4.39 -23.98 -8.66
C LEU A 343 -5.72 -24.68 -8.39
N GLN A 344 -5.69 -25.85 -7.74
CA GLN A 344 -6.88 -26.58 -7.36
C GLN A 344 -7.73 -25.77 -6.39
N GLU A 345 -7.12 -25.21 -5.34
CA GLU A 345 -7.83 -24.42 -4.34
C GLU A 345 -8.49 -23.18 -4.96
N ARG A 346 -7.78 -22.49 -5.89
CA ARG A 346 -8.36 -21.36 -6.62
C ARG A 346 -9.56 -21.78 -7.48
N ALA A 347 -9.46 -22.90 -8.20
CA ALA A 347 -10.55 -23.41 -9.02
C ALA A 347 -11.77 -23.80 -8.18
N GLU A 348 -11.57 -24.43 -7.02
CA GLU A 348 -12.63 -24.78 -6.08
C GLU A 348 -13.32 -23.53 -5.52
N ARG A 349 -12.54 -22.50 -5.14
CA ARG A 349 -13.11 -21.22 -4.67
C ARG A 349 -13.87 -20.48 -5.76
N GLU A 350 -13.36 -20.48 -6.99
CA GLU A 350 -14.06 -19.84 -8.11
C GLU A 350 -15.37 -20.56 -8.42
N LYS A 351 -15.38 -21.90 -8.38
CA LYS A 351 -16.59 -22.70 -8.48
C LYS A 351 -17.59 -22.34 -7.37
N GLN A 352 -17.14 -22.27 -6.11
CA GLN A 352 -18.00 -21.92 -4.98
C GLN A 352 -18.60 -20.52 -5.12
N ARG A 353 -17.81 -19.54 -5.57
CA ARG A 353 -18.30 -18.17 -5.83
C ARG A 353 -19.37 -18.13 -6.92
N ARG A 354 -19.19 -18.90 -8.00
CA ARG A 354 -20.19 -18.99 -9.08
C ARG A 354 -21.50 -19.61 -8.59
N LEU A 355 -21.42 -20.62 -7.72
CA LEU A 355 -22.61 -21.24 -7.13
C LEU A 355 -23.38 -20.26 -6.24
N VAL A 356 -22.70 -19.54 -5.35
CA VAL A 356 -23.36 -18.53 -4.48
C VAL A 356 -24.03 -17.43 -5.31
N ASN A 357 -23.35 -16.92 -6.34
CA ASN A 357 -23.95 -15.91 -7.21
C ASN A 357 -25.19 -16.44 -7.97
N MET A 358 -25.19 -17.72 -8.38
CA MET A 358 -26.36 -18.34 -9.02
C MET A 358 -27.52 -18.52 -8.04
N GLU A 359 -27.24 -18.88 -6.78
CA GLU A 359 -28.26 -18.94 -5.73
C GLU A 359 -28.86 -17.57 -5.44
N ASP A 360 -28.02 -16.51 -5.35
CA ASP A 360 -28.48 -15.13 -5.18
C ASP A 360 -29.34 -14.67 -6.38
N ASP A 361 -28.96 -15.03 -7.61
CA ASP A 361 -29.70 -14.71 -8.84
C ASP A 361 -31.04 -15.47 -8.91
N GLU A 362 -31.07 -16.74 -8.51
CA GLU A 362 -32.31 -17.53 -8.42
C GLU A 362 -33.24 -17.01 -7.31
N GLU A 363 -32.72 -16.68 -6.13
CA GLU A 363 -33.48 -16.06 -5.04
C GLU A 363 -34.02 -14.69 -5.45
N TYR A 364 -33.22 -13.88 -6.17
CA TYR A 364 -33.66 -12.62 -6.72
C TYR A 364 -34.79 -12.81 -7.75
N LEU A 365 -34.70 -13.79 -8.66
CA LEU A 365 -35.73 -14.08 -9.65
C LEU A 365 -37.01 -14.61 -9.00
N LEU A 366 -36.91 -15.54 -8.05
CA LEU A 366 -38.06 -16.08 -7.30
C LEU A 366 -38.74 -15.00 -6.46
N GLY A 367 -37.98 -14.12 -5.82
CA GLY A 367 -38.51 -12.96 -5.07
C GLY A 367 -39.22 -11.91 -5.94
N HIS A 368 -39.00 -11.93 -7.26
CA HIS A 368 -39.72 -11.09 -8.23
C HIS A 368 -40.91 -11.80 -8.90
N MET A 369 -41.01 -13.13 -8.80
CA MET A 369 -42.16 -13.90 -9.28
C MET A 369 -43.29 -14.02 -8.24
N ASP A 370 -42.98 -13.84 -6.95
CA ASP A 370 -43.95 -13.95 -5.83
C ASP A 370 -44.67 -12.63 -5.47
N LYS A 371 -44.52 -11.58 -6.28
CA LYS A 371 -45.40 -10.41 -6.19
C LYS A 371 -46.60 -10.64 -7.10
N PRO A 372 -47.83 -10.83 -6.58
CA PRO A 372 -49.01 -10.81 -7.42
C PRO A 372 -49.02 -9.47 -8.17
N GLU A 373 -49.27 -9.54 -9.47
CA GLU A 373 -49.49 -8.37 -10.30
C GLU A 373 -50.52 -7.48 -9.61
N ASP A 374 -50.09 -6.34 -9.06
CA ASP A 374 -51.01 -5.28 -8.68
C ASP A 374 -51.70 -4.85 -9.96
N ALA A 375 -52.94 -5.31 -10.09
CA ALA A 375 -53.88 -4.95 -11.13
C ALA A 375 -53.86 -3.43 -11.33
N LEU A 376 -53.27 -3.01 -12.44
CA LEU A 376 -53.44 -1.67 -12.98
C LEU A 376 -54.93 -1.48 -13.26
N HIS A 377 -55.60 -0.75 -12.37
CA HIS A 377 -56.86 -0.09 -12.68
C HIS A 377 -56.62 0.85 -13.87
N ALA A 378 -57.08 0.43 -15.04
CA ALA A 378 -57.29 1.32 -16.18
C ALA A 378 -58.52 2.21 -15.90
N PRO A 379 -58.44 3.53 -16.11
CA PRO A 379 -59.61 4.31 -16.48
C PRO A 379 -59.87 4.15 -17.99
N GLY A 380 -61.14 4.05 -18.39
CA GLY A 380 -61.57 4.21 -19.79
C GLY A 380 -61.11 5.57 -20.33
N ASP A 381 -61.01 5.79 -21.63
CA ASP A 381 -61.88 5.40 -22.73
C ASP A 381 -61.07 5.54 -24.06
N ASP A 382 -61.66 5.08 -25.16
CA ASP A 382 -61.35 5.38 -26.57
C ASP A 382 -59.95 5.06 -27.16
N GLY A 383 -59.88 3.96 -27.93
CA GLY A 383 -58.83 3.75 -28.95
C GLY A 383 -58.65 2.31 -29.43
N GLU A 384 -59.31 1.97 -30.53
CA GLU A 384 -59.03 0.91 -31.52
C GLU A 384 -57.97 -0.18 -31.20
N TYR A 385 -58.45 -1.43 -31.12
CA TYR A 385 -57.61 -2.63 -31.14
C TYR A 385 -57.10 -2.92 -32.55
N VAL A 386 -55.78 -2.92 -32.75
CA VAL A 386 -55.14 -3.66 -33.85
C VAL A 386 -54.29 -4.78 -33.25
N VAL A 387 -54.81 -6.00 -33.38
CA VAL A 387 -54.09 -7.24 -33.09
C VAL A 387 -53.14 -7.51 -34.24
N MET A 388 -51.83 -7.57 -33.97
CA MET A 388 -50.88 -8.30 -34.81
C MET A 388 -50.10 -9.30 -33.96
N HIS A 389 -50.30 -10.58 -34.28
CA HIS A 389 -49.48 -11.70 -33.83
C HIS A 389 -48.38 -11.99 -34.87
N ALA A 390 -47.27 -12.55 -34.36
CA ALA A 390 -46.11 -13.14 -35.04
C ALA A 390 -45.09 -12.11 -35.60
N ALA A 391 -43.77 -12.33 -35.58
CA ALA A 391 -42.98 -13.54 -35.46
C ALA A 391 -41.57 -13.22 -34.93
N ASP A 392 -40.77 -14.28 -34.73
CA ASP A 392 -39.34 -14.31 -34.40
C ASP A 392 -38.48 -13.26 -35.13
N GLU A 393 -37.48 -12.70 -34.44
CA GLU A 393 -36.09 -12.65 -34.94
C GLU A 393 -35.09 -12.17 -33.87
N ILE A 394 -33.92 -12.82 -33.92
CA ILE A 394 -32.72 -12.62 -33.12
C ILE A 394 -32.02 -11.33 -33.56
N ASP A 395 -31.59 -10.45 -32.64
CA ASP A 395 -30.44 -9.58 -32.90
C ASP A 395 -29.66 -9.22 -31.63
N ASP A 396 -28.35 -9.43 -31.73
CA ASP A 396 -27.33 -9.11 -30.74
C ASP A 396 -27.09 -7.60 -30.70
N THR A 397 -27.24 -6.95 -29.54
CA THR A 397 -26.45 -5.74 -29.21
C THR A 397 -26.55 -5.41 -27.73
N VAL A 398 -25.52 -5.80 -26.96
CA VAL A 398 -25.31 -5.32 -25.59
C VAL A 398 -24.92 -3.84 -25.63
N LYS A 399 -25.87 -2.95 -25.36
CA LYS A 399 -25.59 -1.52 -25.08
C LYS A 399 -25.38 -1.32 -23.58
N LEU A 400 -24.15 -1.02 -23.22
CA LEU A 400 -23.72 -0.41 -21.95
C LEU A 400 -24.64 0.78 -21.59
N ARG A 401 -25.40 0.66 -20.49
CA ARG A 401 -26.11 1.81 -19.89
C ARG A 401 -25.27 2.41 -18.77
N LEU A 402 -24.63 3.53 -19.10
CA LEU A 402 -24.12 4.50 -18.13
C LEU A 402 -25.30 5.18 -17.42
N ARG A 403 -25.31 5.14 -16.10
CA ARG A 403 -26.29 5.82 -15.24
C ARG A 403 -25.95 7.32 -15.19
N ARG A 404 -26.80 8.14 -15.80
CA ARG A 404 -26.76 9.62 -15.68
C ARG A 404 -27.48 10.01 -14.38
N ALA A 405 -26.80 10.79 -13.55
CA ALA A 405 -27.41 11.51 -12.44
C ALA A 405 -27.93 12.84 -12.98
N ASP A 406 -29.22 13.12 -12.79
CA ASP A 406 -29.78 14.46 -13.00
C ASP A 406 -30.46 14.93 -11.72
N ASP A 407 -30.00 16.08 -11.24
CA ASP A 407 -30.63 16.93 -10.24
C ASP A 407 -31.87 17.61 -10.85
N SER A 408 -32.97 17.70 -10.10
CA SER A 408 -33.81 18.90 -10.15
C SER A 408 -34.61 19.11 -8.86
N ASN A 409 -34.41 20.30 -8.29
CA ASN A 409 -35.19 20.94 -7.23
C ASN A 409 -36.57 21.35 -7.75
N THR A 410 -37.66 21.09 -7.01
CA THR A 410 -38.67 22.12 -6.70
C THR A 410 -39.47 21.82 -5.43
N SER A 411 -39.60 22.86 -4.61
CA SER A 411 -40.30 22.97 -3.34
C SER A 411 -41.84 23.02 -3.44
N SER A 412 -42.56 22.49 -2.43
CA SER A 412 -43.32 23.27 -1.43
C SER A 412 -44.38 22.44 -0.66
N ASN A 413 -44.26 22.46 0.68
CA ASN A 413 -45.30 22.68 1.72
C ASN A 413 -46.70 22.02 1.55
N THR A 414 -47.26 21.24 2.49
CA THR A 414 -47.47 21.52 3.93
C THR A 414 -48.14 20.34 4.67
N SER A 415 -47.88 20.27 5.99
CA SER A 415 -48.82 19.93 7.08
C SER A 415 -49.30 18.47 7.30
N SER A 416 -48.82 17.81 8.38
CA SER A 416 -49.47 17.89 9.71
C SER A 416 -48.91 16.89 10.77
N LYS A 417 -48.38 17.51 11.84
CA LYS A 417 -48.47 17.15 13.27
C LYS A 417 -47.68 15.98 13.91
N PRO A 418 -47.39 16.11 15.23
CA PRO A 418 -46.14 15.66 15.85
C PRO A 418 -46.35 14.70 17.03
N SER A 419 -45.27 14.19 17.61
CA SER A 419 -45.28 13.59 18.95
C SER A 419 -44.11 14.13 19.76
N SER A 420 -44.47 14.95 20.73
CA SER A 420 -43.62 15.51 21.79
C SER A 420 -43.52 14.53 22.95
N ILE A 421 -42.32 14.36 23.52
CA ILE A 421 -42.15 14.02 24.94
C ILE A 421 -41.26 15.10 25.58
N ILE A 422 -41.84 15.71 26.60
CA ILE A 422 -41.42 16.77 27.53
C ILE A 422 -41.50 16.06 28.91
N PHE A 423 -40.73 16.25 29.98
CA PHE A 423 -39.81 17.26 30.49
C PHE A 423 -39.06 16.62 31.68
N SER A 424 -37.91 17.14 32.10
CA SER A 424 -37.79 17.94 33.35
C SER A 424 -36.35 18.04 33.86
N ARG A 425 -35.94 19.29 34.09
CA ARG A 425 -34.86 19.73 34.96
C ARG A 425 -35.39 20.95 35.70
N PRO A 426 -35.06 21.16 36.98
CA PRO A 426 -35.11 22.52 37.52
C PRO A 426 -33.80 22.92 38.21
N GLY A 427 -33.48 24.21 38.07
CA GLY A 427 -32.82 24.97 39.13
C GLY A 427 -31.40 25.47 38.86
N SER A 428 -31.30 26.67 38.29
CA SER A 428 -30.29 27.67 38.68
C SER A 428 -31.03 28.84 39.33
N PRO A 429 -30.41 29.60 40.23
CA PRO A 429 -30.33 31.04 39.93
C PRO A 429 -29.04 31.75 40.37
N SER A 430 -28.87 32.92 39.76
CA SER A 430 -28.04 34.10 40.14
C SER A 430 -26.52 33.97 40.01
N SER A 431 -25.86 34.59 39.03
CA SER A 431 -25.60 36.03 38.80
C SER A 431 -24.63 36.65 39.81
N HIS A 432 -23.40 36.93 39.38
CA HIS A 432 -22.74 38.21 39.68
C HIS A 432 -21.58 38.49 38.71
N ARG A 433 -21.55 39.77 38.33
CA ARG A 433 -20.72 40.49 37.37
C ARG A 433 -19.44 40.96 38.05
N SER A 434 -18.27 40.84 37.41
CA SER A 434 -17.20 41.88 37.36
C SER A 434 -15.83 41.31 36.92
N THR A 435 -15.34 41.78 35.78
CA THR A 435 -13.94 42.21 35.57
C THR A 435 -13.93 43.75 35.71
N PRO A 436 -12.80 44.51 35.86
CA PRO A 436 -11.43 44.19 35.43
C PRO A 436 -10.28 44.70 36.33
N ARG A 437 -9.03 44.30 36.03
CA ARG A 437 -7.81 45.14 35.84
C ARG A 437 -6.50 44.38 36.14
N SER A 438 -5.58 44.41 35.18
CA SER A 438 -4.12 44.39 35.40
C SER A 438 -3.66 45.75 35.94
N PRO A 439 -2.50 45.84 36.63
CA PRO A 439 -1.31 46.32 35.91
C PRO A 439 0.08 45.86 36.44
N ARG A 440 1.04 45.94 35.51
CA ARG A 440 2.48 46.32 35.64
C ARG A 440 3.53 45.31 36.14
N SER A 441 4.50 45.11 35.24
CA SER A 441 5.91 44.78 35.43
C SER A 441 6.70 45.87 36.18
N PRO A 442 7.89 45.53 36.70
CA PRO A 442 9.07 46.27 36.23
C PRO A 442 10.39 45.47 36.10
N LEU A 443 11.17 45.89 35.10
CA LEU A 443 12.64 46.09 35.07
C LEU A 443 13.63 44.91 35.05
N SER A 444 14.43 44.95 33.98
CA SER A 444 15.75 44.36 33.75
C SER A 444 16.87 45.06 34.54
N PRO A 445 18.08 44.45 34.56
CA PRO A 445 19.26 45.19 34.12
C PRO A 445 20.15 44.40 33.14
N SER A 446 20.95 45.15 32.39
CA SER A 446 21.80 44.73 31.27
C SER A 446 23.27 44.49 31.67
N PHE A 447 24.03 44.02 30.65
CA PHE A 447 25.49 43.96 30.47
C PHE A 447 26.24 42.70 30.93
N ALA A 448 26.74 41.92 29.96
CA ALA A 448 28.18 41.88 29.67
C ALA A 448 28.45 41.20 28.30
N SER A 449 29.33 41.83 27.54
CA SER A 449 29.87 41.43 26.25
C SER A 449 31.00 40.42 26.43
N ALA A 450 31.08 39.37 25.60
CA ALA A 450 32.30 38.57 25.43
C ALA A 450 32.36 37.88 24.05
N LYS A 451 33.21 38.48 23.20
CA LYS A 451 34.12 37.89 22.20
C LYS A 451 33.65 36.72 21.33
N VAL A 452 33.48 37.09 20.06
CA VAL A 452 33.69 36.27 18.86
C VAL A 452 35.10 35.65 18.87
N VAL A 453 35.17 34.33 18.62
CA VAL A 453 36.39 33.61 18.25
C VAL A 453 36.05 32.83 16.98
N GLU A 454 36.65 33.24 15.86
CA GLU A 454 36.72 32.46 14.62
C GLU A 454 37.64 31.24 14.82
N PRO A 455 37.40 30.12 14.11
CA PRO A 455 38.47 29.22 13.75
C PRO A 455 38.79 29.30 12.25
N ALA A 456 40.09 29.52 12.05
CA ALA A 456 40.89 29.42 10.85
C ALA A 456 40.48 28.33 9.85
N SER A 457 40.56 28.72 8.59
CA SER A 457 40.82 27.91 7.40
C SER A 457 41.92 26.87 7.62
N HIS A 458 41.65 25.62 7.22
CA HIS A 458 42.71 24.66 6.90
C HIS A 458 42.42 24.01 5.54
N GLU A 459 43.35 24.24 4.62
CA GLU A 459 43.54 23.54 3.35
C GLU A 459 44.12 22.13 3.55
N MET A 460 43.88 21.27 2.54
CA MET A 460 44.61 20.05 2.14
C MET A 460 44.60 18.84 3.11
N PHE A 461 43.92 17.75 2.73
CA PHE A 461 44.35 16.73 1.76
C PHE A 461 43.17 15.84 1.35
#